data_AF-A0A366WHB5-F1
#
_entry.id   AF-A0A366WHB5-F1
#
_cell.length_a   1.000
_cell.length_b   1.000
_cell.length_c   1.000
_cell.angle_alpha   90.00
_cell.angle_beta   90.00
_cell.angle_gamma   90.00
#
_symmetry.space_group_name_H-M   'P 1'
#
loop_
_entity.id
_entity.type
_entity.pdbx_description
1 polymer ?
#
loop_
_entity_poly.entity_id
_entity_poly.type
_entity_poly.pdbx_seq_one_letter_code
_entity_poly.pdbx_strand_id
1 'polypeptide(L)'
;MNQSEYRELAKAANVFGRSVIEETIDVVRPAHPRIANKLQAIIEQGPIEKPEKHQGGKETDLFRVVLQQREFEAIVEVFGVLEVANVSSEGKTTSVAAHYADLLDLWSEVT
;
A
#
# COMPACT_ATOMS: atom_id res chain seq x y z
N MET A 1 -15.39 -7.74 16.96
CA MET A 1 -15.69 -6.51 16.19
C MET A 1 -16.93 -6.72 15.32
N ASN A 2 -17.81 -5.73 15.19
CA ASN A 2 -19.03 -5.81 14.37
C ASN A 2 -18.84 -5.29 12.92
N GLN A 3 -19.85 -5.47 12.06
CA GLN A 3 -19.74 -5.11 10.64
C GLN A 3 -19.62 -3.61 10.38
N SER A 4 -20.25 -2.77 11.20
CA SER A 4 -20.15 -1.30 11.06
C SER A 4 -18.76 -0.82 11.46
N GLU A 5 -18.22 -1.32 12.58
CA GLU A 5 -16.86 -1.02 13.04
C GLU A 5 -15.81 -1.42 11.99
N TYR A 6 -15.93 -2.61 11.40
CA TYR A 6 -15.02 -3.06 10.35
C TYR A 6 -15.05 -2.15 9.12
N ARG A 7 -16.25 -1.72 8.70
CA ARG A 7 -16.42 -0.83 7.55
C ARG A 7 -15.81 0.54 7.79
N GLU A 8 -15.91 1.08 8.99
CA GLU A 8 -15.27 2.35 9.33
C GLU A 8 -13.75 2.24 9.39
N LEU A 9 -13.21 1.15 9.94
CA LEU A 9 -11.77 0.88 9.90
C LEU A 9 -11.26 0.74 8.45
N ALA A 10 -11.99 0.01 7.60
CA ALA A 10 -11.63 -0.22 6.21
C ALA A 10 -11.60 1.05 5.35
N LYS A 11 -12.20 2.15 5.81
CA LYS A 11 -12.20 3.45 5.10
C LYS A 11 -11.05 4.36 5.51
N ALA A 12 -10.27 3.99 6.54
CA ALA A 12 -9.14 4.82 6.94
C ALA A 12 -8.09 4.83 5.82
N ALA A 13 -7.58 6.02 5.48
CA ALA A 13 -6.62 6.19 4.38
C ALA A 13 -5.38 5.29 4.51
N ASN A 14 -4.94 5.03 5.75
CA ASN A 14 -3.79 4.18 6.03
C ASN A 14 -4.11 2.68 6.14
N VAL A 15 -5.23 2.23 5.59
CA VAL A 15 -5.63 0.82 5.56
C VAL A 15 -5.55 0.29 4.15
N PHE A 16 -4.72 -0.73 3.96
CA PHE A 16 -4.40 -1.28 2.65
C PHE A 16 -4.65 -2.78 2.59
N GLY A 17 -4.92 -3.27 1.38
CA GLY A 17 -4.97 -4.71 1.11
C GLY A 17 -3.58 -5.35 1.14
N ARG A 18 -3.54 -6.65 1.41
CA ARG A 18 -2.31 -7.45 1.43
C ARG A 18 -1.41 -7.23 0.21
N SER A 19 -1.97 -7.34 -0.99
CA SER A 19 -1.21 -7.25 -2.25
C SER A 19 -0.52 -5.92 -2.42
N VAL A 20 -1.17 -4.81 -2.04
CA VAL A 20 -0.59 -3.47 -2.10
C VAL A 20 0.64 -3.37 -1.20
N ILE A 21 0.56 -3.91 0.02
CA ILE A 21 1.69 -3.89 0.96
C ILE A 21 2.83 -4.79 0.47
N GLU A 22 2.52 -6.00 -0.01
CA GLU A 22 3.52 -6.94 -0.53
C GLU A 22 4.25 -6.37 -1.75
N GLU A 23 3.52 -5.76 -2.69
CA GLU A 23 4.13 -5.08 -3.82
C GLU A 23 4.98 -3.87 -3.39
N THR A 24 4.46 -3.06 -2.48
CA THR A 24 5.21 -1.90 -1.94
C THR A 24 6.50 -2.36 -1.29
N ILE A 25 6.48 -3.47 -0.54
CA ILE A 25 7.69 -4.07 0.06
C ILE A 25 8.73 -4.37 -1.03
N ASP A 26 8.35 -5.06 -2.10
CA ASP A 26 9.28 -5.47 -3.15
C ASP A 26 9.88 -4.25 -3.85
N VAL A 27 9.05 -3.25 -4.12
CA VAL A 27 9.44 -2.01 -4.80
C VAL A 27 10.36 -1.13 -3.95
N VAL A 28 10.04 -0.89 -2.67
CA VAL A 28 10.80 0.06 -1.84
C VAL A 28 12.03 -0.57 -1.19
N ARG A 29 12.11 -1.90 -1.10
CA ARG A 29 13.21 -2.58 -0.39
C ARG A 29 14.63 -2.22 -0.87
N PRO A 30 14.91 -2.04 -2.18
CA PRO A 30 16.25 -1.65 -2.64
C PRO A 30 16.69 -0.26 -2.12
N ALA A 31 15.77 0.71 -2.05
CA ALA A 31 16.08 2.08 -1.63
C ALA A 31 15.87 2.31 -0.12
N HIS A 32 14.85 1.68 0.46
CA HIS A 32 14.39 1.87 1.83
C HIS A 32 14.15 0.52 2.55
N PRO A 33 15.19 -0.29 2.80
CA PRO A 33 15.04 -1.62 3.40
C PRO A 33 14.41 -1.56 4.81
N ARG A 34 14.60 -0.46 5.55
CA ARG A 34 13.97 -0.26 6.86
C ARG A 34 12.44 -0.10 6.77
N ILE A 35 11.94 0.60 5.74
CA ILE A 35 10.50 0.76 5.50
C ILE A 35 9.92 -0.59 5.09
N ALA A 36 10.57 -1.30 4.16
CA ALA A 36 10.16 -2.65 3.76
C ALA A 36 10.06 -3.62 4.94
N ASN A 37 11.00 -3.59 5.88
CA ASN A 37 10.94 -4.44 7.08
C ASN A 37 9.80 -4.05 8.03
N LYS A 38 9.44 -2.77 8.14
CA LYS A 38 8.28 -2.33 8.93
C LYS A 38 6.97 -2.81 8.30
N LEU A 39 6.83 -2.68 6.98
CA LEU A 39 5.68 -3.20 6.25
C LEU A 39 5.57 -4.73 6.38
N GLN A 40 6.69 -5.44 6.32
CA GLN A 40 6.73 -6.88 6.56
C GLN A 40 6.25 -7.24 7.98
N ALA A 41 6.73 -6.51 8.99
CA ALA A 41 6.30 -6.71 10.38
C ALA A 41 4.79 -6.45 10.57
N ILE A 42 4.21 -5.50 9.82
CA ILE A 42 2.76 -5.24 9.83
C ILE A 42 1.99 -6.45 9.28
N ILE A 43 2.46 -7.05 8.19
CA ILE A 43 1.87 -8.29 7.65
C ILE A 43 1.96 -9.43 8.68
N GLU A 44 3.11 -9.57 9.35
CA GLU A 44 3.36 -10.63 10.34
C GLU A 44 2.52 -10.48 11.62
N GLN A 45 2.19 -9.25 12.02
CA GLN A 45 1.27 -8.97 13.13
C GLN A 45 -0.17 -9.41 12.84
N GLY A 46 -0.50 -9.65 11.58
CA GLY A 46 -1.80 -10.10 11.13
C GLY A 46 -2.72 -8.95 10.69
N PRO A 47 -3.78 -9.28 9.94
CA PRO A 47 -4.71 -8.29 9.43
C PRO A 47 -5.62 -7.74 10.54
N ILE A 48 -6.32 -6.67 10.21
CA ILE A 48 -7.50 -6.23 10.95
C ILE A 48 -8.46 -7.43 11.02
N GLU A 49 -8.86 -7.79 12.25
CA GLU A 49 -9.80 -8.89 12.49
C GLU A 49 -11.03 -8.69 11.61
N LYS A 50 -11.59 -9.76 11.04
CA LYS A 50 -12.81 -9.68 10.22
C LYS A 50 -14.02 -9.98 11.11
N PRO A 51 -15.18 -9.35 10.89
CA PRO A 51 -16.40 -9.73 11.61
C PRO A 51 -16.85 -11.12 11.14
N GLU A 52 -17.51 -11.89 12.01
CA GLU A 52 -17.88 -13.30 11.76
C GLU A 52 -18.60 -13.55 10.43
N LYS A 53 -19.39 -12.58 9.95
CA LYS A 53 -20.17 -12.70 8.71
C LYS A 53 -19.41 -12.28 7.44
N HIS A 54 -18.16 -11.82 7.56
CA HIS A 54 -17.35 -11.46 6.40
C HIS A 54 -16.87 -12.72 5.69
N GLN A 55 -17.20 -12.84 4.41
CA GLN A 55 -16.72 -13.92 3.55
C GLN A 55 -15.47 -13.44 2.81
N GLY A 56 -14.36 -14.14 2.98
CA GLY A 56 -13.10 -13.83 2.29
C GLY A 56 -11.87 -14.31 3.08
N GLY A 57 -10.96 -14.98 2.38
CA GLY A 57 -9.69 -15.46 2.89
C GLY A 57 -8.62 -14.37 2.90
N LYS A 58 -7.35 -14.79 2.82
CA LYS A 58 -6.19 -13.89 2.93
C LYS A 58 -6.16 -12.79 1.86
N GLU A 59 -6.81 -13.01 0.73
CA GLU A 59 -6.93 -12.08 -0.39
C GLU A 59 -7.76 -10.83 -0.04
N THR A 60 -8.66 -10.92 0.94
CA THR A 60 -9.46 -9.78 1.43
C THR A 60 -8.95 -9.21 2.74
N ASP A 61 -7.75 -9.63 3.17
CA ASP A 61 -7.12 -9.11 4.37
C ASP A 61 -6.79 -7.63 4.21
N LEU A 62 -7.18 -6.85 5.20
CA LEU A 62 -6.86 -5.45 5.34
C LEU A 62 -5.87 -5.26 6.49
N PHE A 63 -4.91 -4.37 6.31
CA PHE A 63 -3.89 -4.07 7.31
C PHE A 63 -3.85 -2.57 7.56
N ARG A 64 -3.75 -2.18 8.83
CA ARG A 64 -3.50 -0.80 9.19
C ARG A 64 -2.00 -0.53 9.15
N VAL A 65 -1.57 0.34 8.26
CA VAL A 65 -0.16 0.71 8.13
C VAL A 65 0.17 1.86 9.07
N VAL A 66 1.10 1.62 9.98
CA VAL A 66 1.56 2.61 10.96
C VAL A 66 3.03 2.93 10.69
N LEU A 67 3.27 4.04 9.99
CA LEU A 67 4.59 4.57 9.66
C LEU A 67 4.68 6.04 10.09
N GLN A 68 5.89 6.60 10.08
CA GLN A 68 6.07 8.04 10.25
C GLN A 68 5.75 8.78 8.95
N GLN A 69 5.35 10.05 9.01
CA GLN A 69 5.03 10.87 7.83
C GLN A 69 6.13 10.81 6.76
N ARG A 70 7.39 11.03 7.14
CA ARG A 70 8.55 10.93 6.24
C ARG A 70 8.73 9.57 5.57
N GLU A 71 8.19 8.50 6.16
CA GLU A 71 8.25 7.16 5.59
C GLU A 71 7.14 6.96 4.55
N PHE A 72 5.96 7.55 4.76
CA PHE A 72 4.95 7.64 3.71
C PHE A 72 5.44 8.49 2.53
N GLU A 73 6.02 9.65 2.79
CA GLU A 73 6.61 10.53 1.77
C GLU A 73 7.70 9.80 0.95
N ALA A 74 8.55 9.00 1.59
CA ALA A 74 9.55 8.20 0.90
C ALA A 74 8.94 7.11 -0.01
N ILE A 75 7.82 6.51 0.37
CA ILE A 75 7.09 5.55 -0.47
C ILE A 75 6.52 6.27 -1.70
N VAL A 76 5.86 7.41 -1.49
CA VAL A 76 5.30 8.27 -2.55
C VAL A 76 6.41 8.68 -3.53
N GLU A 77 7.57 9.11 -3.04
CA GLU A 77 8.71 9.47 -3.89
C GLU A 77 9.17 8.31 -4.78
N VAL A 78 9.27 7.09 -4.23
CA VAL A 78 9.67 5.90 -5.01
C VAL A 78 8.68 5.62 -6.14
N PHE A 79 7.38 5.67 -5.88
CA PHE A 79 6.37 5.43 -6.92
C PHE A 79 6.34 6.53 -7.97
N GLY A 80 6.52 7.80 -7.59
CA GLY A 80 6.62 8.90 -8.54
C GLY A 80 7.84 8.79 -9.46
N VAL A 81 8.99 8.35 -8.93
CA VAL A 81 10.18 8.06 -9.75
C VAL A 81 9.91 6.91 -10.73
N LEU A 82 9.24 5.85 -10.29
CA LEU A 82 8.95 4.69 -11.13
C LEU A 82 7.90 4.98 -12.20
N GLU A 83 6.87 5.77 -11.90
CA GLU A 83 5.91 6.24 -12.88
C GLU A 83 6.64 6.96 -14.03
N VAL A 84 7.45 7.96 -13.71
CA VAL A 84 8.20 8.76 -14.69
C VAL A 84 9.21 7.90 -15.44
N ALA A 85 9.90 6.96 -14.77
CA ALA A 85 10.87 6.09 -15.40
C ALA A 85 10.27 5.10 -16.41
N ASN A 86 8.96 4.84 -16.33
CA ASN A 86 8.26 3.88 -17.18
C ASN A 86 7.37 4.52 -18.26
N VAL A 87 7.41 5.85 -18.43
CA VAL A 87 6.79 6.49 -19.61
C VAL A 87 7.52 6.07 -20.89
N SER A 88 6.83 6.09 -22.02
CA SER A 88 7.44 5.74 -23.29
C SER A 88 8.50 6.79 -23.69
N SER A 89 9.36 6.45 -24.65
CA SER A 89 10.32 7.40 -25.23
C SER A 89 9.68 8.63 -25.87
N GLU A 90 8.38 8.57 -26.17
CA GLU A 90 7.58 9.68 -26.70
C GLU A 90 6.89 10.50 -25.59
N GLY A 91 7.13 10.18 -24.31
CA GLY A 91 6.51 10.82 -23.16
C GLY A 91 5.04 10.42 -22.94
N LYS A 92 4.60 9.26 -23.45
CA LYS A 92 3.24 8.74 -23.24
C LYS A 92 3.21 7.78 -22.06
N THR A 93 2.17 7.87 -21.23
CA THR A 93 1.92 6.92 -20.15
C THR A 93 1.77 5.50 -20.71
N THR A 94 2.59 4.57 -20.22
CA THR A 94 2.48 3.14 -20.51
C THR A 94 1.59 2.44 -19.47
N SER A 95 1.26 1.17 -19.67
CA SER A 95 0.54 0.39 -18.65
C SER A 95 1.31 0.26 -17.34
N VAL A 96 2.65 0.19 -17.41
CA VAL A 96 3.50 0.10 -16.21
C VAL A 96 3.57 1.45 -15.50
N ALA A 97 3.69 2.55 -16.25
CA ALA A 97 3.63 3.89 -15.67
C ALA A 97 2.28 4.15 -15.00
N ALA A 98 1.17 3.80 -15.66
CA ALA A 98 -0.17 3.91 -15.09
C ALA A 98 -0.33 3.10 -13.80
N HIS A 99 0.19 1.87 -13.77
CA HIS A 99 0.16 1.05 -12.56
C HIS A 99 0.92 1.69 -11.39
N TYR A 100 2.10 2.28 -11.64
CA TYR A 100 2.82 3.02 -10.60
C TYR A 100 2.14 4.34 -10.21
N ALA A 101 1.45 5.00 -11.14
CA ALA A 101 0.61 6.16 -10.83
C ALA A 101 -0.56 5.77 -9.91
N ASP A 102 -1.22 4.63 -10.15
CA ASP A 102 -2.30 4.14 -9.28
C ASP A 102 -1.79 3.87 -7.85
N LEU A 103 -0.60 3.26 -7.71
CA LEU A 103 0.04 3.07 -6.40
C LEU A 103 0.47 4.39 -5.76
N LEU A 104 1.00 5.32 -6.56
CA LEU A 104 1.36 6.67 -6.10
C LEU A 104 0.14 7.38 -5.51
N ASP A 105 -0.99 7.38 -6.22
CA ASP A 105 -2.24 8.00 -5.78
C ASP A 105 -2.71 7.38 -4.46
N LEU A 106 -2.74 6.05 -4.37
CA LEU A 106 -3.13 5.31 -3.15
C LEU A 106 -2.30 5.71 -1.93
N TRP A 107 -0.98 5.78 -2.07
CA TRP A 107 -0.11 6.14 -0.95
C TRP A 107 -0.15 7.64 -0.63
N SER A 108 -0.43 8.48 -1.63
CA SER A 108 -0.53 9.93 -1.48
C SER A 108 -1.76 10.36 -0.65
N GLU A 109 -2.82 9.56 -0.60
CA GLU A 109 -4.00 9.83 0.25
C GLU A 109 -3.70 9.81 1.75
N VAL A 110 -2.57 9.22 2.16
CA VAL A 110 -2.17 9.10 3.57
C VAL A 110 -1.32 10.29 4.04
N THR A 111 -0.58 10.90 3.12
CA THR A 111 0.33 12.03 3.36
C THR A 111 -0.41 13.35 3.54
#